data_AF-A0A966H6V5-F1
#
_entry.id   AF-A0A966H6V5-F1
#
_cell.length_a   1.000
_cell.length_b   1.000
_cell.length_c   1.000
_cell.angle_alpha   90.00
_cell.angle_beta   90.00
_cell.angle_gamma   90.00
#
_symmetry.space_group_name_H-M   'P 1'
#
loop_
_entity.id
_entity.type
_entity.pdbx_description
1 polymer ?
#
loop_
_entity_poly.entity_id
_entity_poly.type
_entity_poly.pdbx_seq_one_letter_code
_entity_poly.pdbx_strand_id
1 'polypeptide(L)'
;MQLFKQGETMRYIPADCFADMQYLASHLYIKKAGVGIGVLKGSDLIPDHELAMGLYQPESCARVAIDLDQALRYLRRQDLQLDTARGWTLVCFDQVPLGWAKVLPNRVNNYYPQEWRILKT
;
A
#
# COMPACT_ATOMS: atom_id res chain seq x y z
N MET A 1 -8.57 -4.86 -15.31
CA MET A 1 -7.66 -3.73 -14.99
C MET A 1 -6.41 -3.84 -15.86
N GLN A 2 -5.71 -2.74 -16.13
CA GLN A 2 -4.44 -2.72 -16.85
C GLN A 2 -3.37 -1.95 -16.06
N LEU A 3 -2.12 -2.34 -16.25
CA LEU A 3 -0.96 -1.71 -15.62
C LEU A 3 -0.57 -0.45 -16.38
N PHE A 4 -0.50 0.67 -15.68
CA PHE A 4 -0.09 1.96 -16.19
C PHE A 4 1.08 2.51 -15.36
N LYS A 5 2.17 2.93 -16.00
CA LYS A 5 3.32 3.52 -15.31
C LYS A 5 3.20 5.03 -15.30
N GLN A 6 3.22 5.65 -14.12
CA GLN A 6 3.23 7.10 -13.96
C GLN A 6 4.41 7.51 -13.08
N GLY A 7 5.46 8.08 -13.68
CA GLY A 7 6.74 8.27 -13.00
C GLY A 7 7.37 6.91 -12.64
N GLU A 8 7.72 6.72 -11.36
CA GLU A 8 8.24 5.45 -10.85
C GLU A 8 7.14 4.48 -10.36
N THR A 9 5.92 4.99 -10.17
CA THR A 9 4.82 4.22 -9.59
C THR A 9 4.06 3.44 -10.66
N MET A 10 3.89 2.14 -10.42
CA MET A 10 2.98 1.28 -11.17
C MET A 10 1.57 1.46 -10.63
N ARG A 11 0.59 1.59 -11.53
CA ARG A 11 -0.82 1.87 -11.20
C ARG A 11 -1.75 0.90 -11.91
N TYR A 12 -2.86 0.54 -11.27
CA TYR A 12 -3.99 -0.10 -11.92
C TYR A 12 -4.98 0.95 -12.42
N ILE A 13 -5.37 0.84 -13.69
CA ILE A 13 -6.47 1.60 -14.26
C ILE A 13 -7.51 0.65 -14.89
N PRO A 14 -8.80 1.05 -14.98
CA PRO A 14 -9.80 0.30 -15.73
C PRO A 14 -9.35 0.09 -17.18
N ALA A 15 -9.59 -1.09 -17.75
CA ALA A 15 -9.12 -1.43 -19.09
C ALA A 15 -9.74 -0.50 -20.15
N ASP A 16 -11.01 -0.17 -19.98
CA ASP A 16 -11.77 0.67 -20.92
C ASP A 16 -11.25 2.12 -20.95
N CYS A 17 -10.59 2.57 -19.88
CA CYS A 17 -9.98 3.91 -19.81
C CYS A 17 -8.52 3.93 -20.26
N PHE A 18 -7.92 2.78 -20.62
CA PHE A 18 -6.48 2.71 -20.83
C PHE A 18 -6.02 3.51 -22.05
N ALA A 19 -6.72 3.37 -23.18
CA ALA A 19 -6.39 4.10 -24.41
C ALA A 19 -6.52 5.62 -24.22
N ASP A 20 -7.61 6.07 -23.59
CA ASP A 20 -7.83 7.48 -23.28
C ASP A 20 -6.75 8.01 -22.33
N MET A 21 -6.39 7.24 -21.29
CA MET A 21 -5.35 7.63 -20.35
C MET A 21 -3.97 7.75 -21.02
N GLN A 22 -3.64 6.84 -21.94
CA GLN A 22 -2.40 6.95 -22.74
C GLN A 22 -2.40 8.20 -23.62
N TYR A 23 -3.51 8.47 -24.31
CA TYR A 23 -3.65 9.65 -25.14
C TYR A 23 -3.56 10.94 -24.33
N LEU A 24 -4.23 11.01 -23.18
CA LEU A 24 -4.16 12.18 -22.29
C LEU A 24 -2.75 12.34 -21.74
N ALA A 25 -2.07 11.26 -21.35
CA ALA A 25 -0.72 11.31 -20.82
C ALA A 25 0.32 11.78 -21.84
N SER A 26 0.06 11.64 -23.15
CA SER A 26 0.93 12.19 -24.19
C SER A 26 0.73 13.68 -24.46
N HIS A 27 -0.34 14.30 -23.93
CA HIS A 27 -0.68 15.70 -24.19
C HIS A 27 -0.82 16.56 -22.94
N LEU A 28 -1.07 15.94 -21.78
CA LEU A 28 -1.39 16.62 -20.53
C LEU A 28 -0.56 16.05 -19.38
N TYR A 29 -0.31 16.90 -18.39
CA TYR A 29 0.19 16.44 -17.10
C TYR A 29 -0.91 15.72 -16.33
N ILE A 30 -0.79 14.39 -16.24
CA ILE A 30 -1.72 13.59 -15.44
C ILE A 30 -1.40 13.80 -13.96
N LYS A 31 -2.39 14.29 -13.19
CA LYS A 31 -2.25 14.46 -11.74
C LYS A 31 -2.31 13.13 -11.00
N LYS A 32 -3.21 12.23 -11.40
CA LYS A 32 -3.35 10.88 -10.83
C LYS A 32 -4.04 9.94 -11.82
N ALA A 33 -3.44 8.78 -12.07
CA ALA A 33 -4.06 7.69 -12.83
C ALA A 33 -4.43 6.53 -11.90
N GLY A 34 -5.72 6.21 -11.78
CA GLY A 34 -6.23 5.07 -11.01
C GLY A 34 -5.63 4.89 -9.61
N VAL A 35 -5.31 3.63 -9.28
CA VAL A 35 -4.82 3.20 -7.95
C VAL A 35 -3.34 2.84 -8.03
N GLY A 36 -2.52 3.44 -7.16
CA GLY A 36 -1.12 3.08 -6.96
C GLY A 36 -0.98 1.65 -6.46
N ILE A 37 -0.18 0.85 -7.18
CA ILE A 37 0.18 -0.51 -6.78
C ILE A 37 1.45 -0.46 -5.94
N GLY A 38 2.44 0.32 -6.38
CA GLY A 38 3.75 0.38 -5.75
C GLY A 38 4.85 0.80 -6.71
N VAL A 39 6.08 0.76 -6.21
CA VAL A 39 7.30 1.06 -6.95
C VAL A 39 8.18 -0.17 -6.95
N LEU A 40 8.72 -0.52 -8.13
CA LEU A 40 9.73 -1.57 -8.24
C LEU A 40 11.09 -1.02 -7.81
N LYS A 41 11.68 -1.62 -6.77
CA LYS A 41 13.05 -1.33 -6.34
C LYS A 41 13.88 -2.61 -6.38
N GLY A 42 14.74 -2.72 -7.39
CA GLY A 42 15.45 -3.97 -7.67
C GLY A 42 14.46 -5.07 -8.06
N SER A 43 14.52 -6.21 -7.37
CA SER A 43 13.57 -7.32 -7.52
C SER A 43 12.32 -7.20 -6.65
N ASP A 44 12.26 -6.22 -5.75
CA ASP A 44 11.17 -6.07 -4.79
C ASP A 44 10.14 -5.03 -5.28
N LEU A 45 8.86 -5.39 -5.24
CA LEU A 45 7.79 -4.40 -5.28
C LEU A 45 7.60 -3.84 -3.86
N ILE A 46 7.73 -2.52 -3.73
CA ILE A 46 7.31 -1.80 -2.52
C ILE A 46 5.86 -1.36 -2.75
N PRO A 47 4.88 -1.95 -2.07
CA PRO A 47 3.49 -1.67 -2.32
C PRO A 47 3.12 -0.25 -1.86
N ASP A 48 2.28 0.40 -2.64
CA ASP A 48 1.74 1.71 -2.32
C ASP A 48 0.62 1.58 -1.28
N HIS A 49 0.45 2.59 -0.44
CA HIS A 49 -0.64 2.62 0.53
C HIS A 49 -2.01 2.63 -0.16
N GLU A 50 -2.13 3.21 -1.36
CA GLU A 50 -3.36 3.15 -2.17
C GLU A 50 -3.81 1.71 -2.43
N LEU A 51 -2.88 0.76 -2.59
CA LEU A 51 -3.21 -0.65 -2.79
C LEU A 51 -3.82 -1.26 -1.52
N ALA A 52 -3.34 -0.89 -0.33
CA ALA A 52 -3.90 -1.38 0.93
C ALA A 52 -5.35 -0.90 1.11
N MET A 53 -5.63 0.34 0.71
CA MET A 53 -6.96 0.96 0.82
C MET A 53 -7.90 0.62 -0.35
N GLY A 54 -7.40 -0.04 -1.39
CA GLY A 54 -8.17 -0.38 -2.57
C GLY A 54 -9.17 -1.50 -2.35
N LEU A 55 -10.10 -1.66 -3.30
CA LEU A 55 -11.08 -2.76 -3.30
C LEU A 55 -10.46 -4.13 -3.62
N TYR A 56 -9.29 -4.13 -4.27
CA TYR A 56 -8.62 -5.34 -4.73
C TYR A 56 -7.25 -5.45 -4.08
N GLN A 57 -7.17 -6.14 -2.94
CA GLN A 57 -5.89 -6.66 -2.45
C GLN A 57 -5.74 -8.12 -2.91
N PRO A 58 -4.56 -8.55 -3.36
CA PRO A 58 -4.33 -9.94 -3.75
C PRO A 58 -4.65 -10.91 -2.61
N GLU A 59 -5.34 -12.01 -2.90
CA GLU A 59 -5.64 -13.07 -1.91
C GLU A 59 -4.36 -13.72 -1.36
N SER A 60 -3.30 -13.76 -2.16
CA SER A 60 -1.98 -14.25 -1.77
C SER A 60 -1.25 -13.35 -0.77
N CYS A 61 -1.81 -12.17 -0.49
CA CYS A 61 -1.21 -11.25 0.46
C CYS A 61 -1.42 -11.73 1.90
N ALA A 62 -0.33 -11.86 2.64
CA ALA A 62 -0.40 -12.14 4.08
C ALA A 62 -1.18 -11.01 4.78
N ARG A 63 -2.12 -11.39 5.65
CA ARG A 63 -2.92 -10.48 6.47
C ARG A 63 -2.67 -10.78 7.94
N VAL A 64 -2.61 -9.76 8.76
CA VAL A 64 -2.54 -9.91 10.22
C VAL A 64 -3.61 -9.04 10.86
N ALA A 65 -4.46 -9.67 11.67
CA ALA A 65 -5.40 -8.96 12.52
C ALA A 65 -4.66 -8.48 13.78
N ILE A 66 -4.87 -7.22 14.14
CA ILE A 66 -4.27 -6.61 15.32
C ILE A 66 -5.34 -6.03 16.24
N ASP A 67 -5.00 -5.89 17.52
CA ASP A 67 -5.88 -5.25 18.50
C ASP A 67 -5.85 -3.71 18.41
N LEU A 68 -6.65 -3.04 19.24
CA LEU A 68 -6.75 -1.58 19.26
C LEU A 68 -5.44 -0.90 19.67
N ASP A 69 -4.70 -1.46 20.64
CA ASP A 69 -3.44 -0.87 21.09
C ASP A 69 -2.38 -0.94 19.98
N GLN A 70 -2.25 -2.11 19.36
CA GLN A 70 -1.40 -2.32 18.19
C GLN A 70 -1.83 -1.41 17.02
N ALA A 71 -3.13 -1.23 16.78
CA ALA A 71 -3.63 -0.37 15.71
C ALA A 71 -3.25 1.09 15.94
N LEU A 72 -3.38 1.58 17.16
CA LEU A 72 -2.95 2.93 17.52
C LEU A 72 -1.43 3.09 17.40
N ARG A 73 -0.63 2.10 17.82
CA ARG A 73 0.83 2.10 17.60
C ARG A 73 1.16 2.12 16.10
N TYR A 74 0.44 1.34 15.30
CA TYR A 74 0.61 1.29 13.85
C TYR A 74 0.32 2.65 13.20
N LEU A 75 -0.83 3.25 13.49
CA LEU A 75 -1.22 4.56 12.96
C LEU A 75 -0.34 5.71 13.47
N ARG A 76 0.35 5.54 14.61
CA ARG A 76 1.36 6.48 15.12
C ARG A 76 2.74 6.27 14.51
N ARG A 77 2.94 5.20 13.74
CA ARG A 77 4.24 4.73 13.24
C ARG A 77 5.24 4.41 14.35
N GLN A 78 4.75 3.84 15.45
CA GLN A 78 5.59 3.32 16.53
C GLN A 78 6.09 1.91 16.19
N ASP A 79 7.04 1.41 16.99
CA ASP A 79 7.52 0.05 16.89
C ASP A 79 6.40 -0.96 17.17
N LEU A 80 6.41 -2.04 16.39
CA LEU A 80 5.38 -3.07 16.40
C LEU A 80 6.02 -4.46 16.46
N GLN A 81 5.31 -5.37 17.10
CA GLN A 81 5.54 -6.80 16.98
C GLN A 81 4.27 -7.40 16.37
N LEU A 82 4.45 -8.14 15.28
CA LEU A 82 3.38 -8.82 14.55
C LEU A 82 3.68 -10.31 14.55
N ASP A 83 2.74 -11.11 15.01
CA ASP A 83 2.84 -12.57 14.96
C ASP A 83 2.37 -13.08 13.60
N THR A 84 3.26 -13.03 12.61
CA THR A 84 2.96 -13.40 11.23
C THR A 84 4.24 -13.78 10.47
N ALA A 85 4.08 -14.33 9.26
CA ALA A 85 5.19 -14.71 8.40
C ALA A 85 6.04 -13.50 7.97
N ARG A 86 7.31 -13.76 7.65
CA ARG A 86 8.22 -12.73 7.11
C ARG A 86 7.73 -12.25 5.74
N GLY A 87 7.97 -10.97 5.45
CA GLY A 87 7.64 -10.35 4.17
C GLY A 87 6.62 -9.22 4.30
N TRP A 88 6.01 -8.88 3.16
CA TRP A 88 4.95 -7.87 3.10
C TRP A 88 3.65 -8.42 3.69
N THR A 89 3.08 -7.70 4.65
CA THR A 89 1.84 -8.06 5.33
C THR A 89 0.89 -6.87 5.36
N LEU A 90 -0.38 -7.12 5.04
CA LEU A 90 -1.47 -6.18 5.21
C LEU A 90 -1.93 -6.21 6.68
N VAL A 91 -1.82 -5.08 7.35
CA VAL A 91 -2.23 -4.92 8.74
C VAL A 91 -3.71 -4.56 8.77
N CYS A 92 -4.52 -5.29 9.54
CA CYS A 92 -5.96 -5.10 9.63
C CYS A 92 -6.42 -4.93 11.09
N PHE A 93 -7.32 -3.98 11.32
CA PHE A 93 -8.07 -3.86 12.57
C PHE A 93 -9.56 -4.04 12.26
N ASP A 94 -10.23 -4.93 12.99
CA ASP A 94 -11.64 -5.27 12.77
C ASP A 94 -11.99 -5.58 11.29
N GLN A 95 -11.18 -6.43 10.65
CA GLN A 95 -11.26 -6.78 9.22
C GLN A 95 -11.03 -5.63 8.24
N VAL A 96 -10.81 -4.41 8.72
CA VAL A 96 -10.51 -3.24 7.89
C VAL A 96 -8.99 -3.09 7.71
N PRO A 97 -8.49 -3.05 6.46
CA PRO A 97 -7.09 -2.76 6.20
C PRO A 97 -6.68 -1.39 6.73
N LEU A 98 -5.56 -1.32 7.43
CA LEU A 98 -4.93 -0.07 7.88
C LEU A 98 -3.73 0.33 7.02
N GLY A 99 -3.05 -0.63 6.39
CA GLY A 99 -1.89 -0.36 5.55
C GLY A 99 -0.87 -1.50 5.54
N TRP A 100 0.30 -1.21 4.99
CA TRP A 100 1.39 -2.17 4.84
C TRP A 100 2.38 -2.18 6.01
N ALA A 101 2.91 -3.36 6.29
CA ALA A 101 4.13 -3.55 7.07
C ALA A 101 5.06 -4.55 6.36
N LYS A 102 6.38 -4.39 6.53
CA LYS A 102 7.37 -5.40 6.10
C LYS A 102 7.97 -6.06 7.34
N VAL A 103 7.63 -7.33 7.55
CA VAL A 103 8.11 -8.15 8.67
C VAL A 103 9.48 -8.73 8.29
N LEU A 104 10.50 -8.36 9.05
CA LEU A 104 11.89 -8.80 8.91
C LEU A 104 12.26 -9.68 10.13
N PRO A 105 13.39 -10.40 10.12
CA PRO A 105 13.72 -11.33 11.19
C PRO A 105 13.68 -10.75 12.62
N ASN A 106 14.07 -9.49 12.80
CA ASN A 106 14.20 -8.85 14.12
C ASN A 106 13.43 -7.52 14.25
N ARG A 107 12.65 -7.13 13.24
CA ARG A 107 11.93 -5.85 13.25
C ARG A 107 10.73 -5.86 12.31
N VAL A 108 9.80 -4.96 12.54
CA VAL A 108 8.69 -4.66 11.63
C VAL A 108 8.87 -3.25 11.12
N ASN A 109 9.03 -3.10 9.80
CA ASN A 109 9.01 -1.78 9.18
C ASN A 109 7.56 -1.37 8.95
N ASN A 110 7.15 -0.25 9.56
CA ASN A 110 5.81 0.32 9.37
C ASN A 110 5.78 1.26 8.15
N TYR A 111 5.00 0.88 7.13
CA TYR A 111 4.83 1.61 5.87
C TYR A 111 3.55 2.46 5.82
N TYR A 112 2.92 2.74 6.97
CA TYR A 112 1.85 3.73 7.05
C TYR A 112 2.39 5.12 6.64
N PRO A 113 1.63 5.93 5.87
CA PRO A 113 2.06 7.24 5.41
C PRO A 113 2.49 8.14 6.57
N GLN A 114 3.64 8.79 6.45
CA GLN A 114 4.23 9.59 7.52
C GLN A 114 3.37 10.79 7.88
N GLU A 115 2.87 11.43 6.85
CA GLU A 115 2.04 12.62 6.87
C GLU A 115 0.64 12.38 7.43
N TRP A 116 0.20 11.11 7.50
CA TRP A 116 -1.10 10.73 8.07
C TRP A 116 -1.01 10.19 9.49
N ARG A 117 0.21 10.10 10.05
CA ARG A 117 0.40 9.50 11.37
C ARG A 117 -0.33 10.30 12.45
N ILE A 118 -0.88 9.60 13.43
CA ILE A 118 -1.46 10.24 14.61
C ILE A 118 -0.33 10.90 15.40
N LEU A 119 -0.43 12.21 15.65
CA LEU A 119 0.60 13.01 16.33
C LEU A 119 0.31 13.25 17.82
N LYS A 120 -0.96 13.29 18.22
CA LYS A 120 -1.39 13.61 19.59
C LYS A 120 -2.22 12.47 20.15
N THR A 121 -1.96 12.14 21.41
CA THR A 121 -2.82 11.35 22.30
C THR A 121 -3.71 12.29 23.08
#